data_AF-A0A354I5N1-F1
#
_entry.id   AF-A0A354I5N1-F1
#
_cell.length_a   1.000
_cell.length_b   1.000
_cell.length_c   1.000
_cell.angle_alpha   90.00
_cell.angle_beta   90.00
_cell.angle_gamma   90.00
#
_symmetry.space_group_name_H-M   'P 1'
#
loop_
_entity.id
_entity.type
_entity.pdbx_description
1 polymer ?
#
loop_
_entity_poly.entity_id
_entity_poly.type
_entity_poly.pdbx_seq_one_letter_code
_entity_poly.pdbx_strand_id
1 'polypeptide(L)'
;MLTPIDIQNHSLKTAVRGYSKKETDDFLEEILQGYESLYKENRELKDKVTSLSEGVQYYKQMETTLQKALVLAEKTSTETQEAAKSKADAMTNEAQAKSEAMTNEAQ
;
A
#
# COMPACT_ATOMS: atom_id res chain seq x y z
N MET A 1 -12.18 -7.90 27.86
CA MET A 1 -11.75 -6.63 28.48
C MET A 1 -12.99 -5.89 28.92
N LEU A 2 -12.91 -5.15 30.02
CA LEU A 2 -13.97 -4.24 30.45
C LEU A 2 -14.07 -3.07 29.47
N THR A 3 -15.28 -2.63 29.21
CA THR A 3 -15.58 -1.39 28.51
C THR A 3 -15.87 -0.28 29.51
N PRO A 4 -15.81 1.01 29.12
CA PRO A 4 -16.26 2.10 29.99
C PRO A 4 -17.67 1.88 30.56
N ILE A 5 -18.60 1.36 29.75
CA ILE A 5 -19.96 1.07 30.20
C ILE A 5 -20.04 -0.09 31.20
N ASP A 6 -19.11 -1.05 31.12
CA ASP A 6 -19.01 -2.11 32.14
C ASP A 6 -18.54 -1.55 33.48
N ILE A 7 -17.62 -0.58 33.48
CA ILE A 7 -17.13 0.10 34.69
C ILE A 7 -18.25 0.95 35.30
N GLN A 8 -18.95 1.73 34.47
CA GLN A 8 -20.05 2.59 34.92
C GLN A 8 -21.21 1.81 35.56
N ASN A 9 -21.53 0.63 35.01
CA ASN A 9 -22.64 -0.19 35.51
C ASN A 9 -22.26 -1.14 36.64
N HIS A 10 -20.98 -1.18 37.05
CA HIS A 10 -20.53 -2.11 38.07
C HIS A 10 -20.80 -1.58 39.48
N SER A 11 -21.65 -2.28 40.24
CA SER A 11 -21.87 -1.99 41.65
C SER A 11 -20.97 -2.85 42.54
N LEU A 12 -20.18 -2.21 43.40
CA LEU A 12 -19.39 -2.91 44.42
C LEU A 12 -20.25 -3.31 45.63
N LYS A 13 -20.05 -4.53 46.13
CA LYS A 13 -20.73 -5.01 47.35
C LYS A 13 -20.12 -4.38 48.59
N THR A 14 -20.96 -4.01 49.56
CA THR A 14 -20.52 -3.52 50.86
C THR A 14 -20.21 -4.66 51.83
N ALA A 15 -19.16 -4.52 52.64
CA ALA A 15 -18.79 -5.47 53.69
C ALA A 15 -18.45 -4.75 55.00
N VAL A 16 -18.63 -5.43 56.13
CA VAL A 16 -18.24 -4.91 57.46
C VAL A 16 -16.71 -4.78 57.48
N ARG A 17 -16.19 -3.56 57.69
CA ARG A 17 -14.76 -3.15 57.54
C ARG A 17 -14.24 -3.05 56.09
N GLY A 18 -15.11 -2.76 55.12
CA GLY A 18 -14.70 -2.43 53.74
C GLY A 18 -14.22 -0.98 53.56
N TYR A 19 -13.81 -0.64 52.33
CA TYR A 19 -13.47 0.73 51.95
C TYR A 19 -14.65 1.69 52.09
N SER A 20 -14.34 2.98 52.27
CA SER A 20 -15.33 4.05 52.25
C SER A 20 -16.04 4.06 50.90
N LYS A 21 -17.36 3.89 50.91
CA LYS A 21 -18.16 3.90 49.68
C LYS A 21 -17.93 5.17 48.87
N LYS A 22 -17.96 6.34 49.53
CA LYS A 22 -17.76 7.64 48.87
C LYS A 22 -16.39 7.74 48.19
N GLU A 23 -15.32 7.44 48.93
CA GLU A 23 -13.96 7.51 48.39
C GLU A 23 -13.73 6.51 47.25
N THR A 24 -14.38 5.34 47.33
CA THR A 24 -14.35 4.34 46.28
C THR A 24 -15.12 4.81 45.04
N ASP A 25 -16.31 5.39 45.22
CA ASP A 25 -17.12 5.92 44.12
C ASP A 25 -16.38 7.07 43.41
N ASP A 26 -15.80 8.01 44.17
CA ASP A 26 -15.00 9.14 43.64
C ASP A 26 -13.80 8.61 42.82
N PHE A 27 -13.07 7.61 43.32
CA PHE A 27 -11.93 7.02 42.62
C PHE A 27 -12.34 6.24 41.36
N LEU A 28 -13.48 5.53 41.40
CA LEU A 28 -14.01 4.85 40.22
C LEU A 28 -14.42 5.83 39.12
N GLU A 29 -14.92 7.02 39.49
CA GLU A 29 -15.24 8.08 38.54
C GLU A 29 -13.97 8.62 37.85
N GLU A 30 -12.90 8.87 38.61
CA GLU A 30 -11.60 9.25 38.04
C GLU A 30 -11.04 8.17 37.09
N ILE A 31 -11.12 6.90 37.49
CA ILE A 31 -10.73 5.76 36.63
C ILE A 31 -11.57 5.74 35.35
N LEU A 32 -12.90 5.90 35.47
CA LEU A 32 -13.80 5.86 34.33
C LEU A 32 -13.43 6.95 33.31
N GLN A 33 -13.23 8.19 33.77
CA GLN A 33 -12.84 9.31 32.91
C GLN A 33 -11.51 9.04 32.17
N GLY A 34 -10.49 8.57 32.91
CA GLY A 34 -9.20 8.21 32.31
C GLY A 34 -9.32 7.06 31.31
N TYR A 35 -10.12 6.05 31.65
CA TYR A 35 -10.33 4.87 30.80
C TYR A 35 -11.10 5.22 29.53
N GLU A 36 -12.11 6.09 29.60
CA GLU A 36 -12.84 6.61 28.44
C GLU A 36 -11.91 7.35 27.48
N SER A 37 -11.06 8.23 28.02
CA SER A 37 -10.08 8.96 27.21
C SER A 37 -9.13 8.00 26.48
N LEU A 38 -8.56 7.02 27.21
CA LEU A 38 -7.67 6.02 26.63
C LEU A 38 -8.38 5.13 25.61
N TYR A 39 -9.62 4.74 25.88
CA TYR A 39 -10.41 3.90 24.98
C TYR A 39 -10.71 4.63 23.66
N LYS A 40 -11.09 5.91 23.75
CA LYS A 40 -11.32 6.78 22.59
C LYS A 40 -10.04 6.97 21.78
N GLU A 41 -8.93 7.35 22.44
CA GLU A 41 -7.64 7.54 21.79
C GLU A 41 -7.17 6.24 21.11
N ASN A 42 -7.32 5.09 21.76
CA ASN A 42 -6.96 3.80 21.18
C ASN A 42 -7.76 3.48 19.92
N ARG A 43 -9.05 3.81 19.91
CA ARG A 43 -9.91 3.64 18.73
C ARG A 43 -9.46 4.56 17.59
N GLU A 44 -9.25 5.84 17.88
CA GLU A 44 -8.77 6.82 16.88
C GLU A 44 -7.40 6.42 16.30
N LEU A 45 -6.47 5.95 17.13
CA LEU A 45 -5.18 5.45 16.69
C LEU A 45 -5.30 4.20 15.83
N LYS A 46 -6.18 3.26 16.18
CA LYS A 46 -6.45 2.05 15.36
C LYS A 46 -7.05 2.41 14.00
N ASP A 47 -7.99 3.34 13.97
CA ASP A 47 -8.60 3.82 12.73
C ASP A 47 -7.52 4.50 11.85
N LYS A 48 -6.66 5.33 12.45
CA LYS A 48 -5.53 5.98 11.76
C LYS A 48 -4.52 4.96 11.22
N VAL A 49 -4.15 3.95 12.00
CA VAL A 49 -3.25 2.88 11.58
C VAL A 49 -3.83 2.10 10.40
N THR A 50 -5.13 1.79 10.45
CA THR A 50 -5.83 1.11 9.35
C THR A 50 -5.76 1.95 8.07
N SER A 51 -6.15 3.22 8.14
CA SER A 51 -6.13 4.13 6.99
C SER A 51 -4.72 4.32 6.40
N LEU A 52 -3.71 4.51 7.25
CA LEU A 52 -2.32 4.61 6.80
C LEU A 52 -1.83 3.31 6.17
N SER A 53 -2.21 2.16 6.72
CA SER A 53 -1.82 0.85 6.18
C SER A 53 -2.44 0.61 4.81
N GLU A 54 -3.71 0.96 4.61
CA GLU A 54 -4.38 0.93 3.30
C GLU A 54 -3.68 1.83 2.28
N GLY A 55 -3.32 3.06 2.69
CA GLY A 55 -2.55 3.98 1.85
C GLY A 55 -1.19 3.40 1.42
N VAL A 56 -0.45 2.80 2.35
CA VAL A 56 0.83 2.14 2.03
C VAL A 56 0.64 0.99 1.04
N GLN A 57 -0.40 0.17 1.19
CA GLN A 57 -0.68 -0.92 0.25
C GLN A 57 -1.01 -0.39 -1.15
N TYR A 58 -1.81 0.68 -1.24
CA TYR A 58 -2.10 1.34 -2.50
C TYR A 58 -0.82 1.83 -3.21
N TYR A 59 0.07 2.52 -2.49
CA TYR A 59 1.32 3.00 -3.06
C TYR A 59 2.25 1.86 -3.52
N LYS A 60 2.34 0.76 -2.77
CA LYS A 60 3.11 -0.44 -3.19
C LYS A 60 2.56 -1.08 -4.46
N GLN A 61 1.23 -1.12 -4.61
CA GLN A 61 0.62 -1.67 -5.83
C GLN A 61 0.84 -0.75 -7.04
N MET A 62 0.77 0.57 -6.83
CA MET A 62 1.11 1.55 -7.87
C MET A 62 2.59 1.45 -8.27
N GLU A 63 3.50 1.35 -7.30
CA GLU A 63 4.94 1.14 -7.56
C GLU A 63 5.18 -0.13 -8.40
N THR A 64 4.55 -1.25 -8.03
CA THR A 64 4.64 -2.51 -8.79
C THR A 64 4.15 -2.33 -10.24
N THR A 65 3.09 -1.54 -10.44
CA THR A 65 2.52 -1.28 -11.76
C THR A 65 3.45 -0.43 -12.60
N LEU A 66 4.04 0.62 -12.00
CA LEU A 66 5.04 1.47 -12.65
C LEU A 66 6.29 0.68 -13.04
N GLN A 67 6.79 -0.20 -12.17
CA GLN A 67 7.92 -1.08 -12.47
C GLN A 67 7.63 -1.99 -13.66
N LYS A 68 6.43 -2.60 -13.72
CA LYS A 68 6.01 -3.41 -14.87
C LYS A 68 5.92 -2.60 -16.16
N ALA A 69 5.39 -1.37 -16.08
CA ALA A 69 5.30 -0.48 -17.23
C ALA A 69 6.68 -0.09 -17.76
N LEU A 70 7.65 0.18 -16.87
CA LEU A 70 9.04 0.48 -17.24
C LEU A 70 9.69 -0.72 -17.94
N VAL A 71 9.58 -1.92 -17.38
CA VAL A 71 10.13 -3.15 -18.00
C VAL A 71 9.50 -3.40 -19.37
N LEU A 72 8.18 -3.19 -19.50
CA LEU A 72 7.49 -3.32 -20.78
C LEU A 72 8.01 -2.28 -21.79
N ALA A 73 8.16 -1.02 -21.38
CA ALA A 73 8.69 0.04 -22.23
C ALA A 73 10.11 -0.25 -22.71
N GLU A 74 10.99 -0.74 -21.82
CA GLU A 74 12.35 -1.16 -22.17
C GLU A 74 12.34 -2.31 -23.18
N LYS A 75 11.54 -3.35 -22.93
CA LYS A 75 11.39 -4.48 -23.84
C LYS A 75 10.89 -4.03 -25.22
N THR A 76 9.83 -3.23 -25.28
CA THR A 76 9.28 -2.71 -26.54
C THR A 76 10.29 -1.82 -27.26
N SER A 77 11.06 -1.00 -26.54
CA SER A 77 12.13 -0.20 -27.13
C SER A 77 13.20 -1.08 -27.80
N THR A 78 13.68 -2.11 -27.09
CA THR A 78 14.67 -3.06 -27.63
C THR A 78 14.13 -3.83 -28.84
N GLU A 79 12.93 -4.39 -28.75
CA GLU A 79 12.28 -5.09 -29.87
C GLU A 79 12.10 -4.17 -31.09
N THR A 80 11.74 -2.90 -30.87
CA THR A 80 11.60 -1.91 -31.94
C THR A 80 12.95 -1.61 -32.60
N GLN A 81 14.02 -1.46 -31.81
CA GLN A 81 15.37 -1.22 -32.33
C GLN A 81 15.88 -2.42 -33.14
N GLU A 82 15.68 -3.64 -32.63
CA GLU A 82 16.06 -4.88 -33.33
C GLU A 82 15.30 -5.05 -34.64
N ALA A 83 13.98 -4.80 -34.64
CA ALA A 83 13.17 -4.85 -35.85
C ALA A 83 13.60 -3.79 -36.88
N ALA A 84 13.90 -2.57 -36.43
CA ALA A 84 14.40 -1.51 -37.30
C ALA A 84 15.76 -1.87 -37.93
N LYS A 85 16.68 -2.45 -37.14
CA LYS A 85 17.99 -2.90 -37.63
C LYS A 85 17.85 -4.02 -38.65
N SER A 86 17.07 -5.06 -38.34
CA SER A 86 16.81 -6.18 -39.25
C SER A 86 16.20 -5.71 -40.58
N LYS A 87 15.26 -4.76 -40.53
CA LYS A 87 14.67 -4.16 -41.73
C LYS A 87 15.70 -3.37 -42.55
N ALA A 88 16.58 -2.60 -41.89
CA ALA A 88 17.64 -1.86 -42.57
C ALA A 88 18.64 -2.79 -43.27
N ASP A 89 19.05 -3.88 -42.60
CA ASP A 89 19.94 -4.89 -43.16
C ASP A 89 19.29 -5.56 -44.39
N ALA A 90 18.01 -5.94 -44.29
CA ALA A 90 17.27 -6.52 -45.40
C ALA A 90 17.15 -5.56 -46.61
N MET A 91 16.85 -4.28 -46.36
CA MET A 91 16.80 -3.26 -47.42
C MET A 91 18.15 -3.05 -48.10
N THR A 92 19.24 -3.06 -47.32
CA THR A 92 20.61 -2.91 -47.85
C THR A 92 20.99 -4.10 -48.74
N ASN A 93 20.71 -5.32 -48.28
CA ASN A 93 20.95 -6.54 -49.04
C ASN A 93 20.12 -6.58 -50.35
N GLU A 94 18.85 -6.18 -50.29
CA GLU A 94 17.99 -6.12 -51.47
C GLU A 94 18.49 -5.08 -52.49
N ALA A 95 18.91 -3.90 -52.01
CA ALA A 95 19.47 -2.85 -52.87
C ALA A 95 20.78 -3.30 -53.55
N GLN A 96 21.66 -3.97 -52.79
CA GLN A 96 22.90 -4.51 -53.33
C GLN A 96 22.63 -5.59 -54.39
N ALA A 97 21.74 -6.54 -54.11
CA ALA A 97 21.37 -7.58 -55.07
C ALA A 97 20.78 -7.02 -56.37
N LYS A 98 19.92 -5.99 -56.28
CA LYS A 98 19.38 -5.29 -57.46
C LYS A 98 20.48 -4.57 -58.26
N SER A 99 21.42 -3.92 -57.57
CA SER A 99 22.54 -3.24 -58.21
C SER A 99 23.43 -4.23 -58.97
N GLU A 100 23.76 -5.36 -58.35
CA GLU A 100 24.58 -6.42 -58.97
C GLU A 100 23.88 -7.03 -60.19
N ALA A 101 22.57 -7.30 -60.10
CA ALA A 101 21.78 -7.79 -61.22
C ALA A 101 21.79 -6.81 -62.41
N MET A 102 21.55 -5.52 -62.16
CA MET A 102 21.60 -4.48 -63.19
C MET A 102 22.97 -4.38 -63.86
N THR A 103 24.06 -4.47 -63.09
CA THR A 103 25.41 -4.42 -63.67
C THR A 103 25.72 -5.62 -64.54
N ASN A 104 25.20 -6.80 -64.19
CA ASN A 104 25.39 -8.01 -64.99
C ASN A 104 24.55 -7.98 -66.28
N GLU A 105 23.35 -7.40 -66.25
CA GLU A 105 22.52 -7.24 -67.47
C GLU A 105 23.09 -6.22 -68.46
N ALA A 106 23.91 -5.28 -68.01
CA ALA A 106 24.53 -4.26 -68.84
C ALA A 106 25.85 -4.70 -69.51
N GLN A 107 26.38 -5.88 -69.16
CA GLN A 107 27.58 -6.49 -69.76
C GLN A 107 27.22 -7.42 -70.92
#